data_AF-A0A9W9ZHT2-F1
#
_entry.id   AF-A0A9W9ZHT2-F1
#
_cell.length_a   1.000
_cell.length_b   1.000
_cell.length_c   1.000
_cell.angle_alpha   90.00
_cell.angle_beta   90.00
_cell.angle_gamma   90.00
#
_symmetry.space_group_name_H-M   'P 1'
#
loop_
_entity.id
_entity.type
_entity.pdbx_description
1 polymer ?
#
loop_
_entity_poly.entity_id
_entity_poly.type
_entity_poly.pdbx_seq_one_letter_code
_entity_poly.pdbx_strand_id
1 'polypeptide(L)'
;MLDGVQKSLLVHRKGSTRAFPPHHPLIPVDYQLTGQPVLIGGTMGTCSYVLTGTEKGMTQTFGTTCHGAGRALSRSKSRRNLDYQDVLDSLKSKGISIRVASPKLVMEEAPESYKNVTDVVNTCE
;
A
#
# COMPACT_ATOMS: atom_id res chain seq x y z
N MET A 1 -4.24 -23.66 -6.06
CA MET A 1 -5.28 -24.66 -6.40
C MET A 1 -6.63 -24.01 -6.25
N LEU A 2 -7.60 -24.41 -7.08
CA LEU A 2 -9.01 -24.06 -6.91
C LEU A 2 -9.76 -25.38 -6.73
N ASP A 3 -10.53 -25.53 -5.66
CA ASP A 3 -11.29 -26.76 -5.35
C ASP A 3 -10.44 -28.04 -5.36
N GLY A 4 -9.21 -27.98 -4.86
CA GLY A 4 -8.33 -29.15 -4.86
C GLY A 4 -7.59 -29.39 -6.18
N VAL A 5 -7.75 -28.54 -7.20
CA VAL A 5 -7.16 -28.78 -8.54
C VAL A 5 -6.20 -27.65 -8.92
N GLN A 6 -5.04 -28.00 -9.49
CA GLN A 6 -4.14 -27.02 -10.09
C GLN A 6 -4.74 -26.47 -11.39
N LYS A 7 -4.82 -25.14 -11.50
CA LYS A 7 -5.36 -24.46 -12.68
C LYS A 7 -4.46 -23.28 -13.03
N SER A 8 -4.31 -23.04 -14.33
CA SER A 8 -3.74 -21.78 -14.82
C SER A 8 -4.85 -20.72 -14.82
N LEU A 9 -4.58 -19.58 -14.20
CA LEU A 9 -5.56 -18.50 -14.01
C LEU A 9 -4.96 -17.17 -14.44
N LEU A 10 -5.81 -16.28 -14.96
CA LEU A 10 -5.47 -14.88 -15.13
C LEU A 10 -5.89 -14.11 -13.86
N VAL A 11 -4.92 -13.80 -12.99
CA VAL A 11 -5.19 -13.09 -11.73
C VAL A 11 -5.13 -11.58 -11.94
N HIS A 12 -6.29 -10.92 -11.87
CA HIS A 12 -6.39 -9.46 -11.99
C HIS A 12 -6.11 -8.79 -10.64
N ARG A 13 -5.22 -7.79 -10.63
CA ARG A 13 -4.89 -7.00 -9.43
C ARG A 13 -5.16 -5.52 -9.70
N LYS A 14 -5.97 -4.88 -8.87
CA LYS A 14 -6.28 -3.44 -8.94
C LYS A 14 -6.18 -2.85 -7.55
N GLY A 15 -5.18 -2.01 -7.31
CA GLY A 15 -4.87 -1.50 -5.97
C GLY A 15 -4.43 -2.61 -5.00
N SER A 16 -3.84 -3.67 -5.54
CA SER A 16 -3.30 -4.81 -4.79
C SER A 16 -1.97 -5.27 -5.41
N THR A 17 -1.15 -5.96 -4.61
CA THR A 17 0.22 -6.30 -4.96
C THR A 17 0.46 -7.80 -4.90
N ARG A 18 1.26 -8.34 -5.81
CA ARG A 18 1.70 -9.74 -5.77
C ARG A 18 2.62 -9.97 -4.57
N ALA A 19 2.37 -11.03 -3.82
CA ALA A 19 3.06 -11.39 -2.58
C ALA A 19 3.35 -12.90 -2.55
N PHE A 20 4.31 -13.34 -3.37
CA PHE A 20 4.68 -14.75 -3.45
C PHE A 20 5.47 -15.25 -2.22
N PRO A 21 5.23 -16.50 -1.79
CA PRO A 21 5.87 -17.08 -0.60
C PRO A 21 7.37 -17.34 -0.81
N PRO A 22 8.11 -17.66 0.26
CA PRO A 22 9.43 -18.29 0.15
C PRO A 22 9.42 -19.46 -0.84
N HIS A 23 10.57 -19.71 -1.47
CA HIS A 23 10.80 -20.81 -2.41
C HIS A 23 10.01 -20.74 -3.73
N HIS A 24 9.21 -19.69 -3.95
CA HIS A 24 8.47 -19.54 -5.19
C HIS A 24 9.46 -19.30 -6.36
N PRO A 25 9.39 -20.06 -7.46
CA PRO A 25 10.41 -20.03 -8.52
C PRO A 25 10.51 -18.68 -9.26
N LEU A 26 9.50 -17.83 -9.15
CA LEU A 26 9.43 -16.51 -9.78
C LEU A 26 9.96 -15.35 -8.90
N ILE A 27 10.50 -15.62 -7.72
CA ILE A 27 11.15 -14.59 -6.88
C ILE A 27 12.68 -14.64 -7.03
N PRO A 28 13.40 -13.51 -6.93
CA PRO A 28 14.87 -13.50 -7.00
C PRO A 28 15.52 -14.39 -5.93
N VAL A 29 16.71 -14.92 -6.23
CA VAL A 29 17.43 -15.85 -5.36
C VAL A 29 17.64 -15.31 -3.94
N ASP A 30 17.96 -14.02 -3.81
CA ASP A 30 18.21 -13.36 -2.52
C ASP A 30 17.00 -13.37 -1.58
N TYR A 31 15.79 -13.51 -2.13
CA TYR A 31 14.53 -13.49 -1.37
C TYR A 31 13.87 -14.87 -1.29
N GLN A 32 14.53 -15.92 -1.78
CA GLN A 32 13.98 -17.28 -1.78
C GLN A 32 13.66 -17.78 -0.37
N LEU A 33 14.42 -17.38 0.65
CA LEU A 33 14.17 -17.83 2.02
C LEU A 33 13.16 -16.95 2.78
N THR A 34 13.01 -15.68 2.39
CA THR A 34 12.16 -14.71 3.09
C THR A 34 10.78 -14.54 2.45
N GLY A 35 10.65 -14.90 1.18
CA GLY A 35 9.49 -14.58 0.35
C GLY A 35 9.63 -13.24 -0.35
N GLN A 36 8.74 -12.97 -1.29
CA GLN A 36 8.79 -11.77 -2.13
C GLN A 36 8.66 -10.50 -1.27
N PRO A 37 9.59 -9.53 -1.37
CA PRO A 37 9.40 -8.22 -0.79
C PRO A 37 8.19 -7.51 -1.40
N VAL A 38 7.37 -6.90 -0.55
CA VAL A 38 6.18 -6.14 -0.93
C VAL A 38 6.27 -4.73 -0.35
N LEU A 39 6.18 -3.74 -1.23
CA LEU A 39 6.27 -2.33 -0.85
C LEU A 39 4.86 -1.76 -0.67
N ILE A 40 4.59 -1.25 0.54
CA ILE A 40 3.29 -0.67 0.89
C ILE A 40 3.50 0.80 1.22
N GLY A 41 3.04 1.66 0.30
CA GLY A 41 3.07 3.10 0.49
C GLY A 41 2.00 3.55 1.49
N GLY A 42 2.42 4.36 2.46
CA GLY A 42 1.48 5.12 3.29
C GLY A 42 0.99 6.37 2.56
N THR A 43 1.24 7.52 3.17
CA THR A 43 0.93 8.86 2.65
C THR A 43 2.18 9.72 2.72
N MET A 44 2.12 10.98 2.26
CA MET A 44 3.23 11.92 2.41
C MET A 44 3.58 12.27 3.87
N GLY A 45 2.75 11.88 4.85
CA GLY A 45 2.94 12.21 6.26
C GLY A 45 2.86 11.03 7.23
N THR A 46 2.90 9.79 6.73
CA THR A 46 2.84 8.57 7.54
C THR A 46 3.98 7.61 7.18
N CYS A 47 4.16 6.55 7.97
CA CYS A 47 5.10 5.49 7.65
C CYS A 47 4.73 4.75 6.35
N SER A 48 5.68 3.95 5.85
CA SER A 48 5.49 2.95 4.81
C SER A 48 5.99 1.60 5.33
N TYR A 49 5.56 0.50 4.71
CA TYR A 49 5.93 -0.85 5.14
C TYR A 49 6.65 -1.61 4.03
N VAL A 50 7.56 -2.48 4.44
CA VAL A 50 8.07 -3.58 3.63
C VAL A 50 7.58 -4.87 4.27
N LEU A 51 6.82 -5.66 3.51
CA LEU A 51 6.29 -6.96 3.94
C LEU A 51 6.93 -8.08 3.10
N THR A 52 6.68 -9.33 3.47
CA THR A 52 7.06 -10.50 2.68
C THR A 52 5.83 -11.31 2.31
N GLY A 53 5.83 -11.91 1.11
CA GLY A 53 4.80 -12.86 0.72
C GLY A 53 4.85 -14.14 1.54
N THR A 54 3.70 -14.79 1.71
CA THR A 54 3.53 -15.94 2.61
C THR A 54 2.74 -17.06 1.95
N GLU A 55 2.90 -18.30 2.44
CA GLU A 55 2.13 -19.45 1.97
C GLU A 55 0.62 -19.29 2.24
N LYS A 56 0.29 -18.65 3.38
CA LYS A 56 -1.07 -18.24 3.72
C LYS A 56 -1.64 -17.32 2.64
N GLY A 57 -0.90 -16.31 2.21
CA GLY A 57 -1.29 -15.41 1.11
C GLY A 57 -1.43 -16.13 -0.23
N MET A 58 -0.53 -17.08 -0.55
CA MET A 58 -0.67 -17.90 -1.75
C MET A 58 -2.00 -18.66 -1.77
N THR A 59 -2.35 -19.26 -0.63
CA THR A 59 -3.53 -20.10 -0.48
C THR A 59 -4.83 -19.30 -0.44
N GLN A 60 -4.86 -18.19 0.31
CA GLN A 60 -6.10 -17.44 0.59
C GLN A 60 -6.42 -16.39 -0.48
N THR A 61 -5.41 -15.81 -1.13
CA THR A 61 -5.59 -14.61 -1.97
C THR A 61 -4.84 -14.70 -3.29
N PHE A 62 -4.48 -15.90 -3.74
CA PHE A 62 -3.70 -16.13 -4.96
C PHE A 62 -2.36 -15.37 -4.96
N GLY A 63 -1.70 -15.36 -3.80
CA GLY A 63 -0.41 -14.69 -3.61
C GLY A 63 -0.54 -13.18 -3.79
N THR A 64 -1.51 -12.58 -3.12
CA THR A 64 -1.84 -11.15 -3.25
C THR A 64 -2.02 -10.50 -1.88
N THR A 65 -1.59 -9.25 -1.74
CA THR A 65 -1.82 -8.43 -0.55
C THR A 65 -2.21 -6.99 -0.94
N CYS A 66 -2.36 -6.10 0.03
CA CYS A 66 -2.65 -4.69 -0.19
C CYS A 66 -1.50 -3.98 -0.97
N HIS A 67 -1.75 -2.76 -1.46
CA HIS A 67 -0.72 -1.95 -2.13
C HIS A 67 -0.32 -0.69 -1.35
N GLY A 68 -1.18 -0.24 -0.42
CA GLY A 68 -1.02 1.02 0.28
C GLY A 68 -2.24 1.35 1.12
N ALA A 69 -2.22 2.51 1.76
CA ALA A 69 -3.28 3.00 2.65
C ALA A 69 -4.68 2.99 1.99
N GLY A 70 -4.75 3.37 0.71
CA GLY A 70 -6.02 3.55 0.02
C GLY A 70 -6.78 4.78 0.51
N ARG A 71 -7.50 5.43 -0.42
CA ARG A 71 -8.18 6.70 -0.13
C ARG A 71 -9.42 6.48 0.74
N ALA A 72 -9.61 7.33 1.75
CA ALA A 72 -10.80 7.38 2.60
C ALA A 72 -11.76 8.49 2.13
N LEU A 73 -11.22 9.61 1.63
CA LEU A 73 -12.01 10.74 1.13
C LEU A 73 -11.95 10.83 -0.40
N SER A 74 -12.97 11.44 -1.01
CA SER A 74 -12.86 11.85 -2.42
C SER A 74 -11.93 13.06 -2.53
N ARG A 75 -11.28 13.23 -3.69
CA ARG A 75 -10.44 14.41 -3.96
C ARG A 75 -11.21 15.71 -3.76
N SER A 76 -12.46 15.75 -4.25
CA SER A 76 -13.35 16.91 -4.08
C SER A 76 -13.74 17.17 -2.63
N LYS A 77 -13.85 16.13 -1.79
CA LYS A 77 -14.10 16.31 -0.35
C LYS A 77 -12.85 16.83 0.36
N SER A 78 -11.68 16.30 0.02
CA SER A 78 -10.39 16.73 0.58
C SER A 78 -10.12 18.20 0.28
N ARG A 79 -10.27 18.63 -0.98
CA ARG A 79 -10.14 20.05 -1.38
C ARG A 79 -11.12 21.02 -0.73
N ARG A 80 -12.27 20.54 -0.22
CA ARG A 80 -13.26 21.38 0.46
C ARG A 80 -13.01 21.48 1.95
N ASN A 81 -12.34 20.49 2.53
CA ASN A 81 -12.24 20.32 3.97
C ASN A 81 -10.83 20.60 4.50
N LEU A 82 -9.82 20.61 3.64
CA LEU A 82 -8.42 20.74 4.01
C LEU A 82 -7.85 22.01 3.38
N ASP A 83 -7.09 22.76 4.15
CA ASP A 83 -6.28 23.87 3.65
C ASP A 83 -4.85 23.39 3.36
N TYR A 84 -4.27 23.86 2.27
CA TYR A 84 -2.94 23.41 1.86
C TYR A 84 -1.84 23.91 2.80
N GLN A 85 -1.98 25.10 3.40
CA GLN A 85 -0.99 25.68 4.30
C GLN A 85 -0.96 24.89 5.61
N ASP A 86 -2.13 24.53 6.15
CA ASP A 86 -2.24 23.67 7.33
C ASP A 86 -1.57 22.32 7.13
N VAL A 87 -1.74 21.71 5.95
CA VAL A 87 -1.10 20.43 5.60
C VAL A 87 0.43 20.60 5.53
N LEU A 88 0.92 21.68 4.91
CA LEU A 88 2.36 21.95 4.84
C LEU A 88 2.98 22.19 6.22
N ASP A 89 2.30 22.95 7.07
CA ASP A 89 2.76 23.26 8.42
C ASP A 89 2.74 22.00 9.30
N SER A 90 1.73 21.15 9.16
CA SER A 90 1.66 19.84 9.80
C SER A 90 2.83 18.94 9.39
N LEU A 91 3.14 18.83 8.09
CA LEU A 91 4.29 18.05 7.61
C LEU A 91 5.62 18.63 8.09
N LYS A 92 5.78 19.95 8.04
CA LYS A 92 6.97 20.64 8.52
C LYS A 92 7.19 20.42 10.02
N SER A 93 6.13 20.45 10.83
CA SER A 93 6.19 20.16 12.27
C SER A 93 6.70 18.74 12.58
N LYS A 94 6.48 17.80 11.65
CA LYS A 94 6.99 16.42 11.70
C LYS A 94 8.40 16.27 11.13
N GLY A 95 9.05 17.35 10.71
CA GLY A 95 10.36 17.33 10.05
C GLY A 95 10.32 16.81 8.62
N ILE A 96 9.15 16.80 7.97
CA ILE A 96 8.97 16.30 6.60
C ILE A 96 9.00 17.49 5.63
N SER A 97 9.97 17.46 4.71
CA SER A 97 10.06 18.43 3.62
C SER A 97 9.51 17.84 2.33
N ILE A 98 8.61 18.56 1.66
CA ILE A 98 8.04 18.15 0.37
C ILE A 98 8.24 19.23 -0.70
N ARG A 99 8.34 18.81 -1.97
CA ARG A 99 8.31 19.72 -3.11
C ARG A 99 6.93 19.68 -3.74
N VAL A 100 6.28 20.83 -3.79
CA VAL A 100 4.87 20.94 -4.20
C VAL A 100 4.77 21.42 -5.63
N ALA A 101 4.00 20.72 -6.46
CA ALA A 101 3.66 21.17 -7.80
C ALA A 101 2.47 22.15 -7.81
N SER A 102 1.48 21.94 -6.95
CA SER A 102 0.35 22.86 -6.76
C SER A 102 -0.30 22.70 -5.38
N PRO A 103 -0.88 23.78 -4.81
CA PRO A 103 -1.68 23.71 -3.58
C PRO A 103 -2.81 22.68 -3.66
N LYS A 104 -3.44 22.57 -4.85
CA LYS A 104 -4.50 21.61 -5.13
C LYS A 104 -4.07 20.17 -4.82
N LEU A 105 -2.88 19.77 -5.27
CA LEU A 105 -2.37 18.42 -5.07
C LEU A 105 -2.09 18.12 -3.60
N VAL A 106 -1.57 19.10 -2.85
CA VAL A 106 -1.31 18.97 -1.41
C VAL A 106 -2.58 18.59 -0.66
N MET A 107 -3.69 19.28 -0.93
CA MET A 107 -4.98 18.99 -0.30
C MET A 107 -5.54 17.62 -0.72
N GLU A 108 -5.36 17.23 -1.99
CA GLU A 108 -5.85 15.93 -2.49
C GLU A 108 -5.08 14.74 -1.91
N GLU A 109 -3.79 14.93 -1.64
CA GLU A 109 -2.86 13.88 -1.21
C GLU A 109 -2.50 13.97 0.29
N ALA A 110 -3.18 14.86 1.02
CA ALA A 110 -3.06 15.02 2.47
C ALA A 110 -3.23 13.69 3.21
N PRO A 111 -2.46 13.41 4.27
CA PRO A 111 -2.59 12.18 5.05
C PRO A 111 -4.03 11.85 5.46
N GLU A 112 -4.82 12.85 5.81
CA GLU A 112 -6.22 12.78 6.23
C GLU A 112 -7.17 12.32 5.10
N SER A 113 -6.73 12.40 3.85
CA SER A 113 -7.47 11.90 2.69
C SER A 113 -7.42 10.37 2.55
N TYR A 114 -6.52 9.72 3.28
CA TYR A 114 -6.25 8.29 3.22
C TYR A 114 -6.67 7.56 4.50
N LYS A 115 -6.79 6.23 4.41
CA LYS A 115 -6.94 5.39 5.60
C LYS A 115 -5.62 5.34 6.36
N ASN A 116 -5.68 4.88 7.61
CA ASN A 116 -4.46 4.54 8.34
C ASN A 116 -3.80 3.31 7.70
N VAL A 117 -2.55 3.46 7.23
CA VAL A 117 -1.80 2.39 6.57
C VAL A 117 -1.48 1.24 7.52
N THR A 118 -1.25 1.51 8.81
CA THR A 118 -1.00 0.48 9.81
C THR A 118 -2.20 -0.43 9.97
N ASP A 119 -3.40 0.13 10.05
CA ASP A 119 -4.64 -0.66 10.15
C ASP A 119 -4.85 -1.52 8.91
N VAL A 120 -4.54 -0.97 7.71
CA VAL A 120 -4.60 -1.73 6.46
C VAL A 120 -3.61 -2.89 6.45
N VAL A 121 -2.37 -2.67 6.88
CA VAL A 121 -1.35 -3.73 6.96
C VAL A 121 -1.74 -4.80 7.97
N ASN A 122 -2.21 -4.41 9.16
CA ASN A 122 -2.61 -5.34 10.22
C ASN A 122 -3.78 -6.24 9.79
N THR A 123 -4.66 -5.77 8.88
CA THR A 123 -5.73 -6.63 8.32
C THR A 123 -5.22 -7.71 7.37
N CYS A 124 -3.97 -7.60 6.91
CA CYS A 124 -3.33 -8.52 5.98
C CYS A 124 -2.37 -9.53 6.65
N GLU A 125 -2.17 -9.46 7.97
CA GLU A 125 -1.38 -10.44 8.74
C GLU A 125 -2.00 -11.85 8.72
#